data_AF-A0A967SG34-F1
#
_entry.id   AF-A0A967SG34-F1
#
_cell.length_a   1.000
_cell.length_b   1.000
_cell.length_c   1.000
_cell.angle_alpha   90.00
_cell.angle_beta   90.00
_cell.angle_gamma   90.00
#
_symmetry.space_group_name_H-M   'P 1'
#
loop_
_entity.id
_entity.type
_entity.pdbx_description
1 polymer ?
#
loop_
_entity_poly.entity_id
_entity_poly.type
_entity_poly.pdbx_seq_one_letter_code
_entity_poly.pdbx_strand_id
1 'polypeptide(L)' 'RFETVSRDPRLSGPALEVLAIVAYRQPLGRAEIEDIRGVGSASVLRTLQERDLIEVVGRGEGLGRPLLYGTTRRFLE' A
#
# COMPACT_ATOMS: atom_id res chain seq x y z
N ARG A 1 30.37 -11.84 8.04
CA ARG A 1 29.13 -12.34 8.68
C ARG A 1 28.02 -12.10 7.68
N PHE A 2 27.57 -13.13 6.96
CA PHE A 2 26.41 -12.99 6.10
C PHE A 2 25.21 -12.87 7.04
N GLU A 3 24.65 -11.67 7.16
CA GLU A 3 23.33 -11.52 7.77
C GLU A 3 22.38 -12.36 6.94
N THR A 4 21.78 -13.37 7.57
CA THR A 4 20.67 -14.10 6.99
C THR A 4 19.59 -13.07 6.72
N VAL A 5 19.45 -12.62 5.47
CA VAL A 5 18.37 -11.72 5.07
C VAL A 5 17.09 -12.46 5.37
N SER A 6 16.44 -12.08 6.47
CA SER A 6 15.11 -12.57 6.83
C SER A 6 14.20 -12.24 5.67
N ARG A 7 13.89 -13.25 4.83
CA ARG A 7 12.93 -13.07 3.76
C ARG A 7 11.59 -12.79 4.39
N ASP A 8 11.08 -11.57 4.19
CA ASP A 8 9.71 -11.25 4.58
C ASP A 8 8.77 -12.31 3.99
N PRO A 9 7.78 -12.78 4.77
CA PRO A 9 6.82 -13.75 4.28
C PRO A 9 6.18 -13.24 2.99
N ARG A 10 5.98 -14.10 2.00
CA ARG A 10 5.39 -13.70 0.71
C ARG A 10 4.07 -12.95 0.93
N LEU A 11 3.86 -11.90 0.13
CA LEU A 11 2.59 -11.20 0.10
C LEU A 11 1.49 -12.16 -0.38
N SER A 12 0.31 -12.05 0.22
CA SER A 12 -0.87 -12.76 -0.25
C SER A 12 -1.35 -12.16 -1.59
N GLY A 13 -2.20 -12.90 -2.31
CA GLY A 13 -2.82 -12.40 -3.55
C GLY A 13 -3.49 -11.03 -3.39
N PRO A 14 -4.40 -10.85 -2.40
CA PRO A 14 -5.00 -9.54 -2.13
C PRO A 14 -4.00 -8.43 -1.80
N ALA A 15 -2.88 -8.77 -1.15
CA ALA A 15 -1.85 -7.79 -0.83
C ALA A 15 -1.06 -7.34 -2.06
N LEU A 16 -0.73 -8.27 -2.96
CA LEU A 16 -0.10 -7.94 -4.25
C LEU A 16 -1.02 -7.10 -5.13
N GLU A 17 -2.32 -7.41 -5.13
CA GLU A 17 -3.33 -6.65 -5.88
C GLU A 17 -3.42 -5.19 -5.41
N VAL A 18 -3.54 -4.95 -4.10
CA VAL A 18 -3.55 -3.59 -3.53
C VAL A 18 -2.24 -2.88 -3.80
N LEU A 19 -1.10 -3.56 -3.61
CA LEU A 19 0.22 -2.98 -3.87
C LEU A 19 0.36 -2.54 -5.34
N ALA A 20 -0.11 -3.35 -6.28
CA ALA A 20 -0.11 -3.00 -7.70
C ALA A 20 -0.99 -1.77 -7.97
N ILE A 21 -2.19 -1.72 -7.40
CA ILE A 21 -3.08 -0.55 -7.55
C ILE A 21 -2.36 0.73 -7.07
N VAL A 22 -1.72 0.70 -5.89
CA VAL A 22 -0.98 1.85 -5.37
C VAL A 22 0.19 2.22 -6.29
N ALA A 23 1.00 1.25 -6.70
CA ALA A 23 2.17 1.51 -7.55
C ALA A 23 1.81 2.20 -8.87
N TYR A 24 0.72 1.81 -9.51
CA TYR A 24 0.30 2.33 -10.83
C TYR A 24 -0.61 3.57 -10.76
N ARG A 25 -1.27 3.83 -9.63
CA ARG A 25 -2.27 4.92 -9.52
C ARG A 25 -2.02 5.93 -8.40
N GLN A 26 -0.89 5.84 -7.70
CA GLN A 26 -0.51 6.84 -6.71
C GLN A 26 -0.48 8.27 -7.30
N PRO A 27 -0.86 9.30 -6.51
CA PRO A 27 -1.38 9.22 -5.15
C PRO A 27 -2.90 8.95 -5.13
N LEU A 28 -3.36 7.96 -4.36
CA LEU A 28 -4.80 7.64 -4.22
C LEU A 28 -5.20 7.22 -2.81
N GLY A 29 -6.46 7.43 -2.45
CA GLY A 29 -7.01 7.14 -1.13
C GLY A 29 -7.59 5.73 -0.98
N ARG A 30 -7.84 5.32 0.28
CA ARG A 30 -8.44 4.01 0.59
C ARG A 30 -9.76 3.75 -0.14
N ALA A 31 -10.64 4.76 -0.21
CA ALA A 31 -11.95 4.62 -0.84
C ALA A 31 -11.81 4.32 -2.34
N GLU A 32 -10.87 4.96 -3.04
CA GLU A 32 -10.61 4.72 -4.46
C GLU A 32 -10.03 3.32 -4.68
N ILE A 33 -9.16 2.85 -3.78
CA ILE A 33 -8.63 1.48 -3.82
C ILE A 33 -9.76 0.47 -3.64
N GLU A 34 -10.66 0.70 -2.67
CA GLU A 34 -11.80 -0.19 -2.41
C GLU A 34 -12.82 -0.19 -3.56
N ASP A 35 -13.02 0.95 -4.22
CA ASP A 35 -13.86 1.05 -5.43
C ASP A 35 -13.28 0.23 -6.59
N ILE A 36 -11.96 0.33 -6.83
CA ILE A 36 -11.28 -0.46 -7.86
C ILE A 36 -11.36 -1.97 -7.57
N ARG A 37 -11.23 -2.37 -6.30
CA ARG A 37 -11.22 -3.78 -5.88
C ARG A 37 -12.62 -4.37 -5.68
N GLY A 38 -13.63 -3.51 -5.48
CA GLY A 38 -14.97 -3.91 -5.05
C GLY A 38 -15.05 -4.48 -3.63
N VAL A 39 -13.97 -4.45 -2.84
CA VAL A 39 -13.91 -5.01 -1.47
C VAL A 39 -13.01 -4.18 -0.55
N GLY A 40 -13.27 -4.28 0.77
CA GLY A 40 -12.53 -3.57 1.81
C GLY A 40 -11.03 -3.89 1.81
N SER A 41 -10.20 -2.86 2.00
CA SER A 41 -8.73 -2.96 1.84
C SER A 41 -7.94 -2.42 3.06
N ALA A 42 -8.62 -2.09 4.16
CA ALA A 42 -7.98 -1.47 5.33
C ALA A 42 -6.89 -2.31 6.00
N SER A 43 -7.10 -3.62 6.17
CA SER A 43 -6.08 -4.52 6.77
C SER A 43 -4.87 -4.68 5.85
N VAL A 44 -5.11 -4.80 4.55
CA VAL A 44 -4.05 -4.94 3.54
C VAL A 44 -3.18 -3.69 3.48
N LEU A 45 -3.80 -2.50 3.46
CA LEU A 45 -3.07 -1.23 3.51
C LEU A 45 -2.19 -1.14 4.75
N ARG A 46 -2.72 -1.51 5.93
CA ARG A 46 -1.93 -1.56 7.17
C ARG A 46 -0.73 -2.49 7.04
N THR A 47 -0.93 -3.72 6.54
CA THR A 47 0.17 -4.67 6.36
C THR A 47 1.24 -4.18 5.38
N LEU A 48 0.84 -3.52 4.28
CA LEU A 48 1.79 -2.96 3.32
C LEU A 48 2.58 -1.78 3.90
N GLN A 49 1.94 -0.95 4.75
CA GLN A 49 2.62 0.12 5.48
C GLN A 49 3.58 -0.43 6.55
N GLU A 50 3.18 -1.45 7.32
CA GLU A 50 4.03 -2.10 8.33
C GLU A 50 5.27 -2.75 7.71
N ARG A 51 5.15 -3.21 6.46
CA ARG A 51 6.26 -3.72 5.65
C ARG A 51 7.04 -2.65 4.90
N ASP A 52 6.68 -1.39 5.09
CA ASP A 52 7.32 -0.23 4.47
C ASP A 52 7.35 -0.32 2.93
N LEU A 53 6.31 -0.90 2.33
CA LEU A 53 6.14 -0.96 0.86
C LEU A 53 5.32 0.22 0.33
N ILE A 54 4.47 0.79 1.17
CA ILE A 54 3.68 1.98 0.88
C ILE A 54 3.70 2.95 2.06
N GLU A 55 3.48 4.22 1.78
CA GLU A 55 3.44 5.29 2.78
C GLU A 55 2.31 6.29 2.50
N VAL A 56 2.03 7.15 3.48
CA VAL A 56 1.10 8.27 3.30
C VAL A 56 1.87 9.43 2.67
N VAL A 57 1.54 9.74 1.42
CA VAL A 57 2.20 10.80 0.64
C VAL A 57 1.47 12.14 0.73
N GLY A 58 0.25 12.16 1.29
CA GLY A 58 -0.52 13.39 1.43
C GLY A 58 -1.93 13.19 1.96
N ARG A 59 -2.75 14.23 1.84
CA ARG A 59 -4.18 14.22 2.14
C ARG A 59 -4.95 14.81 0.96
N GLY A 60 -6.03 14.15 0.55
CA GLY A 60 -6.91 14.65 -0.49
C GLY A 60 -7.77 15.83 -0.03
N GLU A 61 -8.41 16.51 -0.99
CA GLU A 61 -9.26 17.68 -0.75
C GLU A 61 -10.73 17.33 -0.45
N GLY A 62 -11.13 16.07 -0.62
CA GLY A 62 -12.49 15.60 -0.36
C GLY A 62 -12.90 15.64 1.12
N LEU A 63 -14.18 15.33 1.38
CA LEU A 63 -14.74 15.25 2.72
C LEU A 63 -13.92 14.32 3.62
N GLY A 64 -13.58 14.82 4.82
CA GLY A 64 -12.74 14.08 5.77
C GLY A 64 -11.25 14.07 5.45
N ARG A 65 -10.80 14.77 4.39
CA ARG A 65 -9.38 14.88 3.97
C ARG A 65 -8.65 13.54 4.00
N PRO A 66 -9.07 12.59 3.14
CA PRO A 66 -8.59 11.21 3.20
C PRO A 66 -7.08 11.13 3.01
N LEU A 67 -6.44 10.17 3.68
CA LEU A 67 -5.03 9.87 3.47
C LEU A 67 -4.84 9.36 2.03
N LEU A 68 -3.80 9.86 1.37
CA LEU A 68 -3.36 9.39 0.06
C LEU A 68 -2.12 8.52 0.22
N TYR A 69 -2.10 7.39 -0.47
CA TYR A 69 -1.04 6.40 -0.41
C TYR A 69 -0.17 6.40 -1.67
N GLY A 70 1.12 6.12 -1.49
CA GLY A 70 2.11 5.93 -2.55
C GLY A 70 3.13 4.87 -2.16
N THR A 71 3.94 4.42 -3.11
CA THR A 71 5.02 3.44 -2.90
C THR A 71 6.26 4.10 -2.30
N THR A 72 6.93 3.37 -1.41
CA THR A 72 8.17 3.83 -0.77
C THR A 72 9.39 3.56 -1.67
N ARG A 73 10.58 3.97 -1.22
CA ARG A 73 11.86 3.57 -1.84
C ARG A 73 12.13 2.09 -1.70
N ARG A 74 11.85 1.50 -0.53
CA ARG A 74 12.01 0.06 -0.26
C ARG A 74 11.23 -0.81 -1.25
N PHE A 75 10.09 -0.35 -1.75
CA PHE A 75 9.35 -1.07 -2.79
C PHE A 75 10.12 -1.19 -4.12
N LEU A 76 11.05 -0.28 -4.41
CA LEU A 76 11.81 -0.23 -5.67
C LEU A 76 13.12 -1.03 -5.64
N GLU A 77 13.51 -1.53 -4.47
CA GLU A 77 14.74 -2.32 -4.24
C GLU A 77 14.49 -3.83 -4.47
#